data_AF-A0A7X6YT87-F1
#
_entry.id   AF-A0A7X6YT87-F1
#
_cell.length_a   1.000
_cell.length_b   1.000
_cell.length_c   1.000
_cell.angle_alpha   90.00
_cell.angle_beta   90.00
_cell.angle_gamma   90.00
#
_symmetry.space_group_name_H-M   'P 1'
#
loop_
_entity.id
_entity.type
_entity.pdbx_description
1 polymer ?
#
loop_
_entity_poly.entity_id
_entity_poly.type
_entity_poly.pdbx_seq_one_letter_code
_entity_poly.pdbx_strand_id
1 'polypeptide(L)' 'MSLLTLILTYMLSNYLRINSFRQDVTDTIAVITRLEEDNLTVYYQYEVDGEIIESSSRVNSNIFKEL' A
#
# COMPACT_ATOMS: atom_id res chain seq x y z
N MET A 1 14.11 -12.24 6.33
CA MET A 1 14.01 -10.76 6.12
C MET A 1 13.37 -10.07 7.35
N SER A 2 13.58 -8.77 7.64
CA SER A 2 12.98 -8.13 8.84
C SER A 2 11.58 -7.56 8.61
N LEU A 3 10.73 -7.52 9.65
CA LEU A 3 9.37 -6.93 9.59
C LEU A 3 9.38 -5.47 9.10
N LEU A 4 10.38 -4.67 9.51
CA LEU A 4 10.55 -3.29 9.04
C LEU A 4 10.80 -3.23 7.53
N THR A 5 11.67 -4.10 7.02
CA THR A 5 11.96 -4.19 5.58
C THR A 5 10.69 -4.54 4.80
N LEU A 6 9.89 -5.48 5.32
CA LEU A 6 8.62 -5.86 4.73
C LEU A 6 7.65 -4.69 4.62
N ILE A 7 7.46 -3.95 5.71
CA ILE A 7 6.56 -2.79 5.74
C ILE A 7 7.04 -1.72 4.74
N LEU A 8 8.33 -1.43 4.71
CA LEU A 8 8.92 -0.44 3.80
C LEU A 8 8.78 -0.84 2.33
N THR A 9 9.07 -2.11 1.99
CA THR A 9 8.91 -2.62 0.63
C THR A 9 7.45 -2.52 0.18
N TYR A 10 6.50 -2.88 1.04
CA TYR A 10 5.09 -2.88 0.66
C TYR A 10 4.51 -1.45 0.58
N MET A 11 4.93 -0.54 1.46
CA MET A 11 4.63 0.90 1.34
C MET A 11 5.14 1.46 0.01
N LEU A 12 6.40 1.16 -0.34
CA LEU A 12 7.00 1.63 -1.60
C LEU A 12 6.31 1.03 -2.83
N SER A 13 5.98 -0.26 -2.82
CA SER A 13 5.26 -0.90 -3.93
C SER A 13 3.86 -0.32 -4.12
N ASN A 14 3.14 0.01 -3.05
CA ASN A 14 1.82 0.66 -3.17
C ASN A 14 1.96 2.11 -3.64
N TYR A 15 2.93 2.87 -3.12
CA TYR A 15 3.22 4.23 -3.61
C TYR A 15 3.52 4.22 -5.11
N LEU A 16 4.42 3.33 -5.56
CA LEU A 16 4.74 3.18 -6.97
C LEU A 16 3.51 2.77 -7.78
N ARG A 17 2.67 1.84 -7.29
CA ARG A 17 1.45 1.40 -7.99
C ARG A 17 0.46 2.54 -8.19
N ILE A 18 0.23 3.38 -7.18
CA ILE A 18 -0.66 4.54 -7.26
C ILE A 18 -0.15 5.51 -8.35
N ASN A 19 1.15 5.81 -8.32
CA ASN A 19 1.77 6.76 -9.23
C ASN A 19 2.08 6.19 -10.63
N SER A 20 2.12 4.86 -10.79
CA SER A 20 2.43 4.19 -12.06
C SER A 20 1.20 3.77 -12.86
N PHE A 21 0.03 3.60 -12.23
CA PHE A 21 -1.19 3.13 -12.91
C PHE A 21 -2.09 4.25 -13.44
N ARG A 22 -1.93 5.49 -12.98
CA ARG A 22 -2.82 6.58 -13.36
C ARG A 22 -2.03 7.88 -13.52
N GLN A 23 -1.92 8.34 -14.76
CA GLN A 23 -1.35 9.66 -15.09
C GLN A 23 -2.22 10.82 -14.54
N ASP A 24 -3.40 10.50 -14.00
CA ASP A 24 -4.43 11.45 -13.56
C ASP A 24 -4.53 11.59 -12.03
N VAL A 25 -3.65 10.93 -11.27
CA VAL A 25 -3.61 11.09 -9.80
C VAL A 25 -2.92 12.41 -9.49
N THR A 26 -3.70 13.36 -8.96
CA THR A 26 -3.21 14.70 -8.60
C THR A 26 -2.51 14.71 -7.25
N ASP A 27 -2.97 13.92 -6.27
CA ASP A 27 -2.35 13.84 -4.95
C ASP A 27 -2.57 12.48 -4.25
N THR A 28 -1.60 12.05 -3.44
CA THR A 28 -1.75 10.92 -2.52
C THR A 28 -2.01 11.47 -1.12
N ILE A 29 -3.23 11.28 -0.62
CA ILE A 29 -3.72 11.93 0.60
C ILE A 29 -3.28 11.17 1.86
N ALA A 30 -3.35 9.83 1.84
CA ALA A 30 -2.98 9.02 2.99
C ALA A 30 -2.57 7.61 2.60
N VAL A 31 -1.60 7.03 3.33
CA VAL A 31 -1.25 5.62 3.28
C VAL A 31 -1.19 5.08 4.71
N ILE A 32 -2.06 4.12 5.03
CA ILE A 32 -2.12 3.48 6.35
C ILE A 32 -1.82 2.00 6.18
N THR A 33 -0.83 1.51 6.90
CA THR A 33 -0.50 0.08 6.92
C THR A 33 -0.97 -0.54 8.22
N ARG A 34 -1.69 -1.66 8.12
CA ARG A 34 -2.10 -2.47 9.27
C ARG A 34 -1.56 -3.90 9.12
N LEU A 35 -0.93 -4.38 10.17
CA LEU A 35 -0.53 -5.78 10.32
C LEU A 35 -1.55 -6.48 11.24
N GLU A 36 -2.26 -7.48 10.71
CA GLU A 36 -3.21 -8.32 11.44
C GLU A 36 -2.79 -9.78 11.30
N GLU A 37 -2.28 -10.37 12.38
CA GLU A 37 -1.76 -11.74 12.40
C GLU A 37 -0.83 -12.02 11.21
N ASP A 38 -1.35 -12.78 10.23
CA ASP A 38 -0.68 -13.24 9.03
C ASP A 38 -1.02 -12.39 7.80
N ASN A 39 -1.46 -11.14 7.98
CA ASN A 39 -1.85 -10.27 6.87
C ASN A 39 -1.29 -8.87 7.03
N LEU A 40 -0.73 -8.33 5.95
CA LEU A 40 -0.40 -6.93 5.81
C LEU A 40 -1.41 -6.29 4.87
N THR A 41 -2.20 -5.37 5.39
CA THR A 41 -3.17 -4.59 4.63
C THR A 41 -2.68 -3.15 4.53
N VAL A 42 -2.63 -2.62 3.31
CA VAL A 42 -2.35 -1.20 3.07
C VAL A 42 -3.60 -0.55 2.53
N TYR A 43 -4.07 0.46 3.24
CA TYR A 43 -5.13 1.35 2.83
C TYR A 43 -4.50 2.60 2.25
N TYR A 44 -5.03 3.10 1.15
CA TYR A 44 -4.56 4.33 0.54
C TYR A 44 -5.71 5.14 -0.02
N GLN A 45 -5.57 6.45 0.11
CA GLN A 45 -6.51 7.45 -0.37
C GLN A 45 -5.77 8.40 -1.30
N TYR A 46 -6.36 8.69 -2.45
CA TYR A 46 -5.78 9.57 -3.46
C TYR A 46 -6.87 10.36 -4.17
N GLU A 47 -6.50 11.49 -4.75
CA GLU A 47 -7.40 12.34 -5.53
C GLU A 47 -7.24 12.07 -7.03
N VAL A 48 -8.36 11.97 -7.74
CA VAL A 48 -8.44 11.93 -9.21
C VAL A 48 -9.51 12.92 -9.64
N ASP A 49 -9.15 13.92 -10.44
CA ASP A 49 -10.09 14.93 -10.96
C ASP A 49 -10.95 15.62 -9.89
N GLY A 50 -10.41 15.83 -8.69
CA GLY A 50 -11.12 16.42 -7.55
C GLY A 50 -11.98 15.43 -6.74
N GLU A 51 -12.05 14.17 -7.14
CA GLU A 51 -12.71 13.10 -6.39
C GLU A 51 -11.73 12.31 -5.53
N ILE A 52 -12.13 12.07 -4.28
CA ILE A 52 -11.37 11.23 -3.36
C ILE A 52 -11.70 9.76 -3.63
N ILE A 53 -10.68 8.98 -3.97
CA ILE A 53 -10.78 7.53 -4.12
C ILE A 53 -10.08 6.85 -2.96
N GLU A 54 -10.81 5.92 -2.32
CA GLU A 54 -10.27 5.03 -1.30
C GLU A 54 -10.02 3.63 -1.89
N SER A 55 -8.91 3.02 -1.53
CA SER A 55 -8.56 1.68 -1.98
C SER A 55 -7.71 0.94 -0.95
N SER A 56 -7.62 -0.38 -1.11
CA SER A 56 -6.78 -1.21 -0.25
C SER A 56 -6.12 -2.36 -1.01
N SER A 57 -5.00 -2.82 -0.47
CA SER A 57 -4.27 -4.00 -0.94
C SER A 57 -3.91 -4.87 0.26
N ARG A 58 -4.17 -6.18 0.17
CA ARG A 58 -3.89 -7.15 1.23
C ARG A 58 -2.93 -8.21 0.72
N VAL A 59 -1.90 -8.50 1.48
CA VAL A 59 -1.01 -9.64 1.26
C VAL A 59 -0.95 -10.50 2.50
N ASN A 60 -0.91 -11.82 2.30
CA ASN A 60 -0.65 -12.77 3.39
C ASN A 60 0.83 -12.62 3.80
N SER A 61 1.10 -12.25 5.05
CA SER A 61 2.45 -12.06 5.56
C SER A 61 3.21 -13.38 5.78
N ASN A 62 2.52 -14.54 5.76
CA ASN A 62 3.18 -15.85 5.82
C ASN A 62 4.07 -16.12 4.61
N ILE A 63 3.82 -15.50 3.45
CA ILE A 63 4.74 -15.61 2.30
C ILE A 63 6.15 -15.08 2.61
N PHE A 64 6.31 -14.38 3.74
CA PHE A 64 7.58 -13.82 4.19
C PHE A 64 8.13 -14.48 5.46
N LYS A 65 7.38 -15.39 6.11
CA LYS A 65 7.91 -16.19 7.24
C LYS A 65 8.93 -17.24 6.76
N GLU A 66 8.90 -17.57 5.47
CA GLU A 66 9.80 -18.53 4.82
C GLU A 66 11.04 -17.86 4.16
N LEU A 67 11.24 -16.54 4.33
CA LEU A 67 12.36 -15.74 3.80
C LEU A 67 13.24 -15.13 4.90
#